data_AF-A0A1G8SFX5-F1
#
_entry.id   AF-A0A1G8SFX5-F1
#
_cell.length_a   1.000
_cell.length_b   1.000
_cell.length_c   1.000
_cell.angle_alpha   90.00
_cell.angle_beta   90.00
_cell.angle_gamma   90.00
#
_symmetry.space_group_name_H-M   'P 1'
#
loop_
_entity.id
_entity.type
_entity.pdbx_description
1 polymer ?
#
loop_
_entity_poly.entity_id
_entity_poly.type
_entity_poly.pdbx_seq_one_letter_code
_entity_poly.pdbx_strand_id
1 'polypeptide(L)'
;MNNTNKAGSPAEGDQALHRLAGIDISAAGPRCKMLLGDLDGDGRAELLLVQPDNRQDVRYIPHQVQCLSAFDLDGRLLWQTGKPDAGAGSQGSDYPAQIYDIDGDGALEVLCVMDDKLQILEGATGKVKAVHELPSAEAHDCIIIANLSGNAHPSDIILKDRYHRLWALDKNLQLLWTHEGNVGHYPWVYDLDGDGRDEVMAGYDLLDADGQLKWSCRDLDDHADCLWVGDVNGDGLPELVVGGSVTVMYDRDGLELWRYDGSIESQHLALGRFCPELPGLQIAGLDRMVREDDGKGLKGKDAMFLLDQNGKELWKEERTTDGWLTIVDAVSTFWKNAPDYILAYRRGEGVLPALYDGKMNRVAQFAEQGYAVHGDLLGSGTEQVIIYTDELAAVYAGEPLPLAAVHPGRPLPQPKRLYSSTLYPGGEVAL
;
A
#
# COMPACT_ATOMS: atom_id res chain seq x y z
N MET A 1 -25.35 -32.08 1.23
CA MET A 1 -24.25 -32.99 0.80
C MET A 1 -23.02 -32.12 0.68
N ASN A 2 -21.99 -32.43 1.47
CA ASN A 2 -20.78 -31.62 1.61
C ASN A 2 -20.01 -31.56 0.29
N ASN A 3 -19.87 -30.36 -0.28
CA ASN A 3 -18.91 -30.09 -1.35
C ASN A 3 -17.62 -29.60 -0.68
N THR A 4 -16.73 -30.54 -0.38
CA THR A 4 -15.34 -30.23 -0.07
C THR A 4 -14.67 -29.75 -1.35
N ASN A 5 -14.40 -28.45 -1.46
CA ASN A 5 -13.52 -27.89 -2.48
C ASN A 5 -12.16 -28.59 -2.37
N LYS A 6 -11.80 -29.36 -3.41
CA LYS A 6 -10.43 -29.81 -3.61
C LYS A 6 -9.62 -28.59 -4.01
N ALA A 7 -8.74 -28.14 -3.12
CA ALA A 7 -7.62 -27.30 -3.51
C ALA A 7 -6.90 -27.96 -4.68
N GLY A 8 -6.68 -27.20 -5.76
CA GLY A 8 -5.89 -27.67 -6.89
C GLY A 8 -4.52 -28.14 -6.39
N SER A 9 -4.05 -29.28 -6.91
CA SER A 9 -2.70 -29.74 -6.63
C SER A 9 -1.69 -28.69 -7.13
N PRO A 10 -0.59 -28.42 -6.41
CA PRO A 10 0.44 -27.48 -6.87
C PRO A 10 0.90 -27.87 -8.28
N ALA A 11 1.17 -26.90 -9.14
CA ALA A 11 1.85 -27.22 -10.41
C ALA A 11 3.26 -27.73 -10.09
N GLU A 12 3.83 -28.59 -10.95
CA GLU A 12 5.21 -29.04 -10.79
C GLU A 12 6.15 -27.82 -10.69
N GLY A 13 6.76 -27.62 -9.51
CA GLY A 13 7.72 -26.54 -9.25
C GLY A 13 7.29 -25.48 -8.22
N ASP A 14 6.00 -25.37 -7.88
CA ASP A 14 5.55 -24.42 -6.85
C ASP A 14 6.05 -24.87 -5.45
N GLN A 15 6.59 -23.93 -4.68
CA GLN A 15 6.87 -24.13 -3.26
C GLN A 15 5.57 -24.23 -2.46
N ALA A 16 5.58 -25.02 -1.38
CA ALA A 16 4.42 -25.19 -0.52
C ALA A 16 4.14 -23.92 0.29
N LEU A 17 2.87 -23.50 0.30
CA LEU A 17 2.36 -22.48 1.22
C LEU A 17 1.69 -23.14 2.43
N HIS A 18 1.84 -22.50 3.58
CA HIS A 18 1.19 -22.93 4.82
C HIS A 18 0.07 -21.94 5.17
N ARG A 19 -1.18 -22.37 4.99
CA ARG A 19 -2.33 -21.61 5.49
C ARG A 19 -2.39 -21.74 7.01
N LEU A 20 -2.13 -20.64 7.71
CA LEU A 20 -2.11 -20.58 9.17
C LEU A 20 -3.53 -20.44 9.74
N ALA A 21 -4.38 -19.60 9.11
CA ALA A 21 -5.76 -19.37 9.52
C ALA A 21 -6.70 -19.04 8.35
N GLY A 22 -8.00 -19.15 8.63
CA GLY A 22 -9.08 -18.52 7.90
C GLY A 22 -9.97 -17.78 8.89
N ILE A 23 -9.98 -16.47 8.81
CA ILE A 23 -10.69 -15.58 9.73
C ILE A 23 -11.97 -15.09 9.04
N ASP A 24 -13.11 -15.28 9.68
CA ASP A 24 -14.39 -14.72 9.23
C ASP A 24 -14.42 -13.22 9.57
N ILE A 25 -14.39 -12.40 8.52
CA ILE A 25 -14.41 -10.93 8.60
C ILE A 25 -15.74 -10.34 8.13
N SER A 26 -16.77 -11.16 7.90
CA SER A 26 -18.05 -10.73 7.33
C SER A 26 -18.77 -9.65 8.17
N ALA A 27 -18.49 -9.59 9.48
CA ALA A 27 -19.03 -8.56 10.37
C ALA A 27 -18.53 -7.13 10.04
N ALA A 28 -17.44 -6.99 9.27
CA ALA A 28 -16.95 -5.69 8.78
C ALA A 28 -17.80 -5.12 7.63
N GLY A 29 -18.59 -5.95 6.97
CA GLY A 29 -19.29 -5.59 5.73
C GLY A 29 -18.38 -5.63 4.50
N PRO A 30 -18.96 -5.40 3.31
CA PRO A 30 -18.24 -5.57 2.05
C PRO A 30 -17.32 -4.39 1.72
N ARG A 31 -16.40 -4.61 0.78
CA ARG A 31 -15.55 -3.61 0.11
C ARG A 31 -14.60 -2.87 1.06
N CYS A 32 -14.16 -3.53 2.12
CA CYS A 32 -13.17 -2.98 3.03
C CYS A 32 -11.77 -2.96 2.40
N LYS A 33 -10.96 -1.97 2.78
CA LYS A 33 -9.49 -2.02 2.73
C LYS A 33 -9.01 -2.59 4.06
N MET A 34 -8.00 -3.44 4.04
CA MET A 34 -7.38 -3.95 5.27
C MET A 34 -6.11 -3.17 5.61
N LEU A 35 -5.98 -2.78 6.87
CA LEU A 35 -4.74 -2.28 7.48
C LEU A 35 -4.27 -3.30 8.54
N LEU A 36 -2.97 -3.30 8.82
CA LEU A 36 -2.33 -4.20 9.78
C LEU A 36 -1.57 -3.39 10.84
N GLY A 37 -1.66 -3.82 12.08
CA GLY A 37 -0.89 -3.27 13.19
C GLY A 37 -1.21 -3.99 14.49
N ASP A 38 -0.29 -4.00 15.43
CA ASP A 38 -0.49 -4.53 16.79
C ASP A 38 -1.25 -3.49 17.61
N LEU A 39 -2.58 -3.59 17.54
CA LEU A 39 -3.49 -2.55 18.03
C LEU A 39 -3.61 -2.57 19.55
N ASP A 40 -3.41 -3.73 20.19
CA ASP A 40 -3.51 -3.89 21.64
C ASP A 40 -2.17 -4.06 22.37
N GLY A 41 -1.07 -4.12 21.62
CA GLY A 41 0.30 -4.16 22.13
C GLY A 41 0.74 -5.55 22.63
N ASP A 42 0.05 -6.62 22.25
CA ASP A 42 0.31 -7.98 22.72
C ASP A 42 1.48 -8.67 22.01
N GLY A 43 2.04 -8.05 20.96
CA GLY A 43 3.11 -8.61 20.12
C GLY A 43 2.60 -9.42 18.93
N ARG A 44 1.30 -9.30 18.59
CA ARG A 44 0.65 -9.88 17.42
C ARG A 44 -0.10 -8.77 16.68
N ALA A 45 -0.14 -8.85 15.35
CA ALA A 45 -0.89 -7.88 14.57
C ALA A 45 -2.39 -8.22 14.54
N GLU A 46 -3.22 -7.19 14.60
CA GLU A 46 -4.65 -7.22 14.32
C GLU A 46 -4.93 -6.84 12.85
N LEU A 47 -6.14 -7.21 12.41
CA LEU A 47 -6.71 -6.81 11.13
C LEU A 47 -7.68 -5.66 11.36
N LEU A 48 -7.42 -4.50 10.75
CA LEU A 48 -8.37 -3.39 10.74
C LEU A 48 -9.03 -3.29 9.36
N LEU A 49 -10.33 -3.57 9.30
CA LEU A 49 -11.13 -3.45 8.09
C LEU A 49 -11.73 -2.04 8.04
N VAL A 50 -11.33 -1.28 7.03
CA VAL A 50 -11.77 0.09 6.76
C VAL A 50 -12.82 0.06 5.66
N GLN A 51 -14.08 0.28 6.02
CA GLN A 51 -15.19 0.34 5.07
C GLN A 51 -15.44 1.78 4.60
N PRO A 52 -15.54 2.03 3.29
CA PRO A 52 -15.86 3.36 2.77
C PRO A 52 -17.35 3.67 2.94
N ASP A 53 -17.70 4.95 2.81
CA ASP A 53 -19.07 5.38 2.58
C ASP A 53 -19.71 4.78 1.32
N ASN A 54 -21.01 4.99 1.14
CA ASN A 54 -21.79 4.42 0.04
C ASN A 54 -21.73 5.22 -1.28
N ARG A 55 -20.75 6.12 -1.46
CA ARG A 55 -20.58 6.86 -2.71
C ARG A 55 -20.22 5.90 -3.84
N GLN A 56 -20.93 5.96 -4.96
CA GLN A 56 -20.68 5.05 -6.09
C GLN A 56 -19.75 5.64 -7.15
N ASP A 57 -19.62 6.97 -7.20
CA ASP A 57 -18.74 7.67 -8.13
C ASP A 57 -17.72 8.52 -7.35
N VAL A 58 -16.47 8.09 -7.40
CA VAL A 58 -15.34 8.68 -6.66
C VAL A 58 -14.30 9.32 -7.58
N ARG A 59 -14.67 9.60 -8.84
CA ARG A 59 -13.74 10.21 -9.81
C ARG A 59 -13.25 11.60 -9.38
N TYR A 60 -14.05 12.33 -8.61
CA TYR A 60 -13.75 13.71 -8.20
C TYR A 60 -13.80 13.92 -6.69
N ILE A 61 -14.66 13.18 -5.99
CA ILE A 61 -14.82 13.27 -4.54
C ILE A 61 -14.53 11.88 -3.96
N PRO A 62 -13.44 11.72 -3.19
CA PRO A 62 -13.04 10.42 -2.68
C PRO A 62 -13.92 9.98 -1.51
N HIS A 63 -13.73 8.74 -1.06
CA HIS A 63 -14.43 8.18 0.10
C HIS A 63 -14.08 8.87 1.41
N GLN A 64 -15.04 8.87 2.33
CA GLN A 64 -14.75 8.91 3.77
C GLN A 64 -14.95 7.51 4.37
N VAL A 65 -14.48 7.33 5.61
CA VAL A 65 -14.68 6.08 6.35
C VAL A 65 -16.10 6.03 6.92
N GLN A 66 -16.81 4.93 6.65
CA GLN A 66 -18.14 4.62 7.18
C GLN A 66 -18.06 3.74 8.43
N CYS A 67 -17.14 2.79 8.44
CA CYS A 67 -16.97 1.85 9.54
C CYS A 67 -15.54 1.33 9.63
N LEU A 68 -15.08 1.13 10.85
CA LEU A 68 -13.81 0.49 11.20
C LEU A 68 -14.14 -0.75 12.04
N SER A 69 -13.58 -1.89 11.69
CA SER A 69 -13.76 -3.15 12.45
C SER A 69 -12.42 -3.82 12.68
N ALA A 70 -12.03 -3.99 13.95
CA ALA A 70 -10.76 -4.63 14.33
C ALA A 70 -10.97 -6.09 14.73
N PHE A 71 -10.16 -6.98 14.17
CA PHE A 71 -10.18 -8.41 14.48
C PHE A 71 -8.81 -8.89 14.91
N ASP A 72 -8.77 -9.79 15.89
CA ASP A 72 -7.56 -10.55 16.21
C ASP A 72 -7.35 -11.70 15.19
N LEU A 73 -6.15 -12.29 15.14
CA LEU A 73 -5.87 -13.45 14.27
C LEU A 73 -6.59 -14.76 14.69
N ASP A 74 -7.29 -14.77 15.82
CA ASP A 74 -8.18 -15.88 16.21
C ASP A 74 -9.60 -15.69 15.64
N GLY A 75 -9.87 -14.55 15.00
CA GLY A 75 -11.14 -14.17 14.40
C GLY A 75 -12.16 -13.57 15.36
N ARG A 76 -11.73 -13.06 16.52
CA ARG A 76 -12.60 -12.29 17.40
C ARG A 76 -12.68 -10.85 16.91
N LEU A 77 -13.90 -10.34 16.73
CA LEU A 77 -14.16 -8.91 16.58
C LEU A 77 -13.86 -8.23 17.94
N LEU A 78 -12.82 -7.41 17.99
CA LEU A 78 -12.39 -6.69 19.19
C LEU A 78 -13.26 -5.46 19.44
N TRP A 79 -13.43 -4.64 18.41
CA TRP A 79 -14.27 -3.45 18.43
C TRP A 79 -14.72 -3.07 17.03
N GLN A 80 -15.78 -2.26 16.97
CA GLN A 80 -16.33 -1.71 15.73
C GLN A 80 -16.79 -0.27 15.97
N THR A 81 -16.25 0.67 15.20
CA THR A 81 -16.61 2.09 15.24
C THR A 81 -17.29 2.48 13.93
N GLY A 82 -18.44 3.14 14.03
CA GLY A 82 -19.35 3.32 12.89
C GLY A 82 -20.28 2.11 12.69
N LYS A 83 -20.91 2.02 11.51
CA LYS A 83 -21.83 0.92 11.19
C LYS A 83 -21.59 0.45 9.76
N PRO A 84 -21.41 -0.86 9.52
CA PRO A 84 -21.26 -1.35 8.16
C PRO A 84 -22.47 -1.05 7.27
N ASP A 85 -22.21 -0.65 6.03
CA ASP A 85 -23.20 -0.46 4.97
C ASP A 85 -23.02 -1.53 3.88
N ALA A 86 -24.10 -2.25 3.56
CA ALA A 86 -24.11 -3.21 2.45
C ALA A 86 -24.01 -2.52 1.08
N GLY A 87 -24.32 -1.22 1.03
CA GLY A 87 -24.19 -0.35 -0.15
C GLY A 87 -22.87 0.40 -0.27
N ALA A 88 -21.87 0.09 0.57
CA ALA A 88 -20.53 0.69 0.54
C ALA A 88 -19.98 0.80 -0.90
N GLY A 89 -19.25 1.87 -1.22
CA GLY A 89 -18.68 2.08 -2.54
C GLY A 89 -17.55 1.11 -2.89
N SER A 90 -17.16 1.07 -4.17
CA SER A 90 -16.05 0.24 -4.66
C SER A 90 -14.69 0.92 -4.51
N GLN A 91 -13.59 0.16 -4.58
CA GLN A 91 -12.21 0.64 -4.49
C GLN A 91 -11.76 1.50 -5.70
N GLY A 92 -12.32 2.71 -5.86
CA GLY A 92 -11.97 3.66 -6.94
C GLY A 92 -11.23 4.92 -6.49
N SER A 93 -11.08 5.11 -5.18
CA SER A 93 -10.25 6.13 -4.51
C SER A 93 -9.57 5.49 -3.31
N ASP A 94 -8.56 6.13 -2.74
CA ASP A 94 -8.01 5.65 -1.47
C ASP A 94 -9.00 5.88 -0.32
N TYR A 95 -8.74 5.24 0.81
CA TYR A 95 -9.54 5.33 2.03
C TYR A 95 -8.72 6.07 3.08
N PRO A 96 -9.23 7.18 3.64
CA PRO A 96 -8.46 8.05 4.52
C PRO A 96 -8.37 7.46 5.92
N ALA A 97 -7.57 6.39 6.09
CA ALA A 97 -7.24 5.79 7.37
C ALA A 97 -5.83 5.22 7.40
N GLN A 98 -5.14 5.35 8.54
CA GLN A 98 -3.83 4.74 8.81
C GLN A 98 -3.75 4.27 10.27
N ILE A 99 -2.81 3.35 10.55
CA ILE A 99 -2.49 2.88 11.92
C ILE A 99 -1.09 3.36 12.28
N TYR A 100 -0.94 4.14 13.35
CA TYR A 100 0.35 4.68 13.76
C TYR A 100 0.32 5.24 15.20
N ASP A 101 1.46 5.17 15.90
CA ASP A 101 1.70 5.86 17.18
C ASP A 101 1.95 7.35 16.91
N ILE A 102 0.87 8.14 16.84
CA ILE A 102 0.93 9.54 16.38
C ILE A 102 1.32 10.51 17.50
N ASP A 103 1.11 10.12 18.76
CA ASP A 103 1.46 10.95 19.92
C ASP A 103 2.75 10.51 20.63
N GLY A 104 3.35 9.39 20.22
CA GLY A 104 4.64 8.90 20.68
C GLY A 104 4.57 8.24 22.06
N ASP A 105 3.40 7.75 22.47
CA ASP A 105 3.20 7.08 23.77
C ASP A 105 3.54 5.58 23.74
N GLY A 106 3.81 5.02 22.56
CA GLY A 106 4.16 3.64 22.32
C GLY A 106 2.98 2.71 22.05
N ALA A 107 1.74 3.21 22.08
CA ALA A 107 0.56 2.51 21.61
C ALA A 107 0.17 3.00 20.20
N LEU A 108 -0.49 2.15 19.42
CA LEU A 108 -0.95 2.55 18.08
C LEU A 108 -2.31 3.24 18.16
N GLU A 109 -2.45 4.34 17.41
CA GLU A 109 -3.74 4.94 17.07
C GLU A 109 -4.24 4.48 15.71
N VAL A 110 -5.55 4.60 15.52
CA VAL A 110 -6.18 4.63 14.20
C VAL A 110 -6.54 6.06 13.87
N LEU A 111 -5.93 6.61 12.83
CA LEU A 111 -6.28 7.90 12.26
C LEU A 111 -7.26 7.67 11.13
N CYS A 112 -8.37 8.41 11.07
CA CYS A 112 -9.30 8.30 9.94
C CYS A 112 -10.06 9.60 9.67
N VAL A 113 -10.52 9.80 8.43
CA VAL A 113 -11.56 10.79 8.14
C VAL A 113 -12.93 10.13 8.13
N MET A 114 -13.76 10.47 9.12
CA MET A 114 -15.10 9.93 9.35
C MET A 114 -16.01 11.07 9.83
N ASP A 115 -17.25 11.10 9.33
CA ASP A 115 -18.25 12.14 9.65
C ASP A 115 -17.75 13.58 9.41
N ASP A 116 -17.07 13.82 8.28
CA ASP A 116 -16.47 15.11 7.88
C ASP A 116 -15.40 15.64 8.86
N LYS A 117 -14.81 14.77 9.70
CA LYS A 117 -13.77 15.10 10.67
C LYS A 117 -12.56 14.18 10.53
N LEU A 118 -11.37 14.72 10.82
CA LEU A 118 -10.24 13.88 11.16
C LEU A 118 -10.43 13.38 12.61
N GLN A 119 -10.48 12.07 12.79
CA GLN A 119 -10.62 11.42 14.09
C GLN A 119 -9.37 10.59 14.39
N ILE A 120 -8.94 10.63 15.66
CA ILE A 120 -7.87 9.80 16.19
C ILE A 120 -8.49 8.88 17.23
N LEU A 121 -8.39 7.58 17.03
CA LEU A 121 -8.97 6.54 17.89
C LEU A 121 -7.84 5.75 18.56
N GLU A 122 -8.05 5.34 19.81
CA GLU A 122 -7.19 4.36 20.49
C GLU A 122 -7.25 3.02 19.73
N GLY A 123 -6.09 2.49 19.31
CA GLY A 123 -6.02 1.23 18.55
C GLY A 123 -6.65 0.06 19.29
N ALA A 124 -6.39 -0.07 20.59
CA ALA A 124 -6.84 -1.20 21.40
C ALA A 124 -8.37 -1.27 21.57
N THR A 125 -9.09 -0.14 21.48
CA THR A 125 -10.52 -0.09 21.84
C THR A 125 -11.43 0.57 20.81
N GLY A 126 -10.88 1.25 19.81
CA GLY A 126 -11.64 2.05 18.85
C GLY A 126 -12.31 3.28 19.45
N LYS A 127 -12.01 3.65 20.71
CA LYS A 127 -12.53 4.87 21.34
C LYS A 127 -11.84 6.09 20.77
N VAL A 128 -12.63 7.10 20.45
CA VAL A 128 -12.14 8.40 19.98
C VAL A 128 -11.30 9.09 21.07
N LYS A 129 -10.00 9.29 20.80
CA LYS A 129 -9.06 10.11 21.57
C LYS A 129 -9.22 11.59 21.23
N ALA A 130 -9.36 11.92 19.95
CA ALA A 130 -9.48 13.29 19.47
C ALA A 130 -10.30 13.42 18.18
N VAL A 131 -10.88 14.61 17.96
CA VAL A 131 -11.67 14.96 16.76
C VAL A 131 -11.28 16.37 16.34
N HIS A 132 -10.98 16.53 15.06
CA HIS A 132 -10.51 17.78 14.48
C HIS A 132 -11.27 18.13 13.20
N GLU A 133 -11.44 19.43 12.98
CA GLU A 133 -11.94 19.96 11.71
C GLU A 133 -10.95 19.67 10.59
N LEU A 134 -11.45 19.32 9.41
CA LEU A 134 -10.63 19.23 8.21
C LEU A 134 -10.22 20.63 7.74
N PRO A 135 -9.01 20.80 7.16
CA PRO A 135 -8.61 22.08 6.57
C PRO A 135 -9.46 22.45 5.34
N SER A 136 -10.13 21.45 4.75
CA SER A 136 -11.11 21.60 3.68
C SER A 136 -12.11 20.44 3.74
N ALA A 137 -13.33 20.66 3.27
CA ALA A 137 -14.35 19.62 3.14
C ALA A 137 -13.94 18.48 2.19
N GLU A 138 -12.94 18.69 1.33
CA GLU A 138 -12.43 17.70 0.37
C GLU A 138 -11.11 17.04 0.82
N ALA A 139 -10.57 17.41 1.99
CA ALA A 139 -9.27 16.92 2.50
C ALA A 139 -9.37 15.50 3.08
N HIS A 140 -9.84 14.55 2.28
CA HIS A 140 -10.20 13.21 2.73
C HIS A 140 -9.95 12.11 1.69
N ASP A 141 -9.01 12.27 0.75
CA ASP A 141 -8.61 11.15 -0.14
C ASP A 141 -7.74 10.14 0.61
N CYS A 142 -6.66 10.63 1.24
CA CYS A 142 -5.76 9.81 2.04
C CYS A 142 -5.17 10.62 3.21
N ILE A 143 -4.57 9.91 4.15
CA ILE A 143 -3.81 10.46 5.28
C ILE A 143 -2.37 10.00 5.11
N ILE A 144 -1.42 10.94 5.13
CA ILE A 144 0.01 10.66 5.07
C ILE A 144 0.64 11.20 6.35
N ILE A 145 1.41 10.36 7.03
CA ILE A 145 2.15 10.72 8.23
C ILE A 145 3.57 11.08 7.83
N ALA A 146 4.05 12.23 8.31
CA ALA A 146 5.33 12.82 7.90
C ALA A 146 6.07 13.45 9.08
N ASN A 147 7.36 13.73 8.87
CA ASN A 147 8.19 14.52 9.77
C ASN A 147 8.63 15.84 9.11
N LEU A 148 7.69 16.74 8.81
CA LEU A 148 7.99 18.01 8.14
C LEU A 148 8.67 19.02 9.09
N SER A 149 8.30 18.98 10.37
CA SER A 149 8.75 19.93 11.38
C SER A 149 10.05 19.51 12.08
N GLY A 150 10.65 18.37 11.71
CA GLY A 150 11.85 17.83 12.36
C GLY A 150 11.61 17.39 13.81
N ASN A 151 10.44 16.80 14.08
CA ASN A 151 10.13 16.20 15.36
C ASN A 151 10.99 14.94 15.59
N ALA A 152 11.01 14.44 16.83
CA ALA A 152 11.76 13.23 17.19
C ALA A 152 11.18 11.94 16.57
N HIS A 153 9.93 11.99 16.11
CA HIS A 153 9.24 10.95 15.36
C HIS A 153 8.26 11.63 14.39
N PRO A 154 7.94 11.01 13.24
CA PRO A 154 6.90 11.49 12.34
C PRO A 154 5.60 11.71 13.12
N SER A 155 5.08 12.92 13.08
CA SER A 155 3.87 13.32 13.84
C SER A 155 3.10 14.45 13.15
N ASP A 156 3.59 14.93 12.00
CA ASP A 156 2.87 15.86 11.15
C ASP A 156 2.00 15.05 10.17
N ILE A 157 0.94 15.68 9.66
CA ILE A 157 -0.04 15.01 8.80
C ILE A 157 -0.21 15.79 7.52
N ILE A 158 -0.21 15.08 6.39
CA ILE A 158 -0.68 15.62 5.11
C ILE A 158 -2.04 15.00 4.80
N LEU A 159 -3.00 15.86 4.48
CA LEU A 159 -4.29 15.49 3.90
C LEU A 159 -4.36 16.03 2.47
N LYS A 160 -5.13 15.39 1.59
CA LYS A 160 -5.32 15.88 0.22
C LYS A 160 -6.73 15.66 -0.31
N ASP A 161 -7.06 16.43 -1.33
CA ASP A 161 -8.21 16.17 -2.18
C ASP A 161 -7.84 15.14 -3.25
N ARG A 162 -8.72 14.86 -4.20
CA ARG A 162 -8.49 13.79 -5.17
C ARG A 162 -7.23 14.00 -6.03
N TYR A 163 -6.96 15.20 -6.54
CA TYR A 163 -5.93 15.41 -7.57
C TYR A 163 -5.28 16.80 -7.64
N HIS A 164 -5.74 17.77 -6.85
CA HIS A 164 -5.43 19.19 -7.08
C HIS A 164 -4.75 19.88 -5.91
N ARG A 165 -4.97 19.42 -4.68
CA ARG A 165 -4.49 20.13 -3.50
C ARG A 165 -4.15 19.18 -2.35
N LEU A 166 -3.11 19.55 -1.61
CA LEU A 166 -2.79 18.94 -0.33
C LEU A 166 -2.51 20.02 0.75
N TRP A 167 -2.73 19.64 2.00
CA TRP A 167 -2.59 20.47 3.19
C TRP A 167 -1.68 19.76 4.18
N ALA A 168 -0.58 20.41 4.55
CA ALA A 168 0.32 19.94 5.59
C ALA A 168 -0.07 20.56 6.94
N LEU A 169 -0.17 19.71 7.96
CA LEU A 169 -0.56 20.03 9.32
C LEU A 169 0.56 19.62 10.27
N ASP A 170 0.85 20.45 11.28
CA ASP A 170 1.77 20.07 12.35
C ASP A 170 1.15 19.01 13.27
N LYS A 171 1.94 18.47 14.21
CA LYS A 171 1.45 17.55 15.25
C LYS A 171 0.30 18.05 16.13
N ASN A 172 0.03 19.36 16.16
CA ASN A 172 -1.11 19.95 16.85
C ASN A 172 -2.29 20.20 15.91
N LEU A 173 -2.18 19.71 14.67
CA LEU A 173 -3.13 19.86 13.57
C LEU A 173 -3.36 21.33 13.17
N GLN A 174 -2.34 22.17 13.32
CA GLN A 174 -2.28 23.52 12.78
C GLN A 174 -1.76 23.46 11.34
N LEU A 175 -2.37 24.22 10.43
CA LEU A 175 -1.92 24.31 9.05
C LEU A 175 -0.51 24.92 8.98
N LEU A 176 0.43 24.16 8.42
CA LEU A 176 1.79 24.61 8.09
C LEU A 176 1.78 25.32 6.73
N TRP A 177 1.33 24.61 5.70
CA TRP A 177 1.31 25.10 4.32
C TRP A 177 0.31 24.31 3.46
N THR A 178 0.07 24.78 2.24
CA THR A 178 -0.83 24.17 1.24
C THR A 178 -0.13 24.18 -0.10
N HIS A 179 -0.24 23.08 -0.86
CA HIS A 179 0.25 22.98 -2.22
C HIS A 179 -0.91 22.77 -3.19
N GLU A 180 -0.88 23.47 -4.33
CA GLU A 180 -1.79 23.27 -5.45
C GLU A 180 -1.00 22.76 -6.66
N GLY A 181 -1.41 21.62 -7.19
CA GLY A 181 -0.70 20.94 -8.27
C GLY A 181 -1.32 19.58 -8.55
N ASN A 182 -0.67 18.79 -9.40
CA ASN A 182 -1.09 17.41 -9.61
C ASN A 182 -0.50 16.53 -8.49
N VAL A 183 -1.29 16.29 -7.45
CA VAL A 183 -0.83 15.57 -6.24
C VAL A 183 -0.88 14.05 -6.37
N GLY A 184 -1.23 13.52 -7.55
CA GLY A 184 -1.30 12.08 -7.80
C GLY A 184 -2.31 11.34 -6.90
N HIS A 185 -2.20 10.01 -6.91
CA HIS A 185 -3.02 9.14 -6.07
C HIS A 185 -2.58 9.14 -4.60
N TYR A 186 -1.28 9.09 -4.34
CA TYR A 186 -0.73 9.07 -2.99
C TYR A 186 0.67 9.70 -2.98
N PRO A 187 0.82 10.96 -2.49
CA PRO A 187 2.13 11.57 -2.27
C PRO A 187 3.01 10.72 -1.34
N TRP A 188 4.31 10.67 -1.62
CA TRP A 188 5.27 9.98 -0.77
C TRP A 188 6.17 10.99 -0.05
N VAL A 189 6.47 10.72 1.22
CA VAL A 189 7.35 11.57 2.05
C VAL A 189 8.63 10.82 2.37
N TYR A 190 9.77 11.48 2.35
CA TYR A 190 11.07 10.88 2.66
C TYR A 190 12.12 11.97 2.94
N ASP A 191 12.96 11.79 3.95
CA ASP A 191 14.14 12.65 4.19
C ASP A 191 15.23 12.37 3.13
N LEU A 192 15.17 13.07 2.00
CA LEU A 192 16.03 12.80 0.83
C LEU A 192 17.43 13.41 1.00
N ASP A 193 17.54 14.49 1.76
CA ASP A 193 18.81 15.19 1.98
C ASP A 193 19.50 14.90 3.32
N GLY A 194 18.81 14.20 4.24
CA GLY A 194 19.33 13.74 5.52
C GLY A 194 19.32 14.81 6.61
N ASP A 195 18.49 15.85 6.48
CA ASP A 195 18.38 16.94 7.46
C ASP A 195 17.46 16.60 8.65
N GLY A 196 16.81 15.43 8.61
CA GLY A 196 15.86 14.97 9.62
C GLY A 196 14.42 15.43 9.37
N ARG A 197 14.14 16.10 8.26
CA ARG A 197 12.80 16.49 7.81
C ARG A 197 12.48 15.83 6.49
N ASP A 198 11.22 15.43 6.33
CA ASP A 198 10.79 14.79 5.09
C ASP A 198 10.57 15.82 3.97
N GLU A 199 11.15 15.57 2.80
CA GLU A 199 10.62 16.08 1.53
C GLU A 199 9.30 15.40 1.16
N VAL A 200 8.51 16.05 0.29
CA VAL A 200 7.23 15.52 -0.19
C VAL A 200 7.24 15.41 -1.72
N MET A 201 7.20 14.19 -2.25
CA MET A 201 6.90 13.94 -3.66
C MET A 201 5.38 13.98 -3.86
N ALA A 202 4.87 15.16 -4.20
CA ALA A 202 3.47 15.47 -4.41
C ALA A 202 3.08 15.23 -5.87
N GLY A 203 2.85 13.95 -6.21
CA GLY A 203 2.59 13.52 -7.58
C GLY A 203 3.83 13.68 -8.46
N TYR A 204 3.92 14.79 -9.20
CA TYR A 204 5.09 15.09 -10.05
C TYR A 204 5.96 16.24 -9.53
N ASP A 205 5.57 16.89 -8.44
CA ASP A 205 6.32 17.97 -7.81
C ASP A 205 7.05 17.45 -6.58
N LEU A 206 8.37 17.65 -6.49
CA LEU A 206 9.11 17.48 -5.25
C LEU A 206 9.11 18.80 -4.47
N LEU A 207 8.56 18.76 -3.26
CA LEU A 207 8.53 19.87 -2.32
C LEU A 207 9.54 19.64 -1.20
N ASP A 208 10.13 20.72 -0.68
CA ASP A 208 10.83 20.68 0.60
C ASP A 208 9.85 20.57 1.78
N ALA A 209 10.39 20.36 2.99
CA ALA A 209 9.61 20.25 4.22
C ALA A 209 8.76 21.50 4.54
N ASP A 210 9.12 22.65 3.99
CA ASP A 210 8.43 23.94 4.13
C ASP A 210 7.41 24.19 2.99
N GLY A 211 7.17 23.19 2.15
CA GLY A 211 6.19 23.20 1.07
C GLY A 211 6.62 23.97 -0.18
N GLN A 212 7.91 24.31 -0.31
CA GLN A 212 8.44 24.99 -1.48
C GLN A 212 8.83 23.99 -2.56
N LEU A 213 8.47 24.29 -3.81
CA LEU A 213 8.84 23.48 -4.96
C LEU A 213 10.36 23.46 -5.15
N LYS A 214 10.98 22.27 -5.06
CA LYS A 214 12.39 22.03 -5.40
C LYS A 214 12.53 21.81 -6.91
N TRP A 215 11.75 20.88 -7.47
CA TRP A 215 11.72 20.56 -8.90
C TRP A 215 10.46 19.77 -9.27
N SER A 216 10.19 19.61 -10.57
CA SER A 216 9.10 18.78 -11.09
C SER A 216 9.62 17.77 -12.11
N CYS A 217 8.99 16.59 -12.18
CA CYS A 217 9.15 15.68 -13.30
C CYS A 217 8.77 16.36 -14.62
N ARG A 218 9.36 15.89 -15.73
CA ARG A 218 9.19 16.51 -17.05
C ARG A 218 8.58 15.52 -18.02
N ASP A 219 7.82 16.04 -18.98
CA ASP A 219 7.27 15.27 -20.10
C ASP A 219 6.50 14.01 -19.61
N LEU A 220 5.67 14.20 -18.58
CA LEU A 220 4.72 13.21 -18.08
C LEU A 220 3.30 13.73 -18.29
N ASP A 221 2.44 12.84 -18.75
CA ASP A 221 1.02 13.11 -18.91
C ASP A 221 0.25 12.58 -17.69
N ASP A 222 -1.02 12.97 -17.60
CA ASP A 222 -1.95 12.54 -16.56
C ASP A 222 -1.41 12.78 -15.14
N HIS A 223 -1.57 11.83 -14.21
CA HIS A 223 -1.15 11.94 -12.81
C HIS A 223 -0.23 10.78 -12.42
N ALA A 224 0.55 10.98 -11.34
CA ALA A 224 1.32 9.91 -10.75
C ALA A 224 0.38 8.87 -10.12
N ASP A 225 0.50 7.63 -10.58
CA ASP A 225 -0.26 6.52 -10.04
C ASP A 225 0.42 5.93 -8.80
N CYS A 226 1.75 5.84 -8.80
CA CYS A 226 2.52 5.31 -7.67
C CYS A 226 3.90 5.96 -7.57
N LEU A 227 4.42 6.02 -6.34
CA LEU A 227 5.70 6.63 -6.01
C LEU A 227 6.52 5.68 -5.13
N TRP A 228 7.79 5.51 -5.48
CA TRP A 228 8.73 4.70 -4.73
C TRP A 228 10.04 5.43 -4.46
N VAL A 229 10.63 5.18 -3.30
CA VAL A 229 11.95 5.72 -2.93
C VAL A 229 12.91 4.59 -2.53
N GLY A 230 14.18 4.69 -2.93
CA GLY A 230 15.22 3.79 -2.44
C GLY A 230 16.55 3.98 -3.18
N ASP A 231 17.64 3.43 -2.65
CA ASP A 231 18.91 3.35 -3.40
C ASP A 231 18.79 2.24 -4.46
N VAL A 232 18.26 2.65 -5.61
CA VAL A 232 17.99 1.74 -6.73
C VAL A 232 19.29 1.38 -7.42
N ASN A 233 20.19 2.34 -7.57
CA ASN A 233 21.41 2.20 -8.36
C ASN A 233 22.62 1.63 -7.56
N GLY A 234 22.54 1.64 -6.22
CA GLY A 234 23.55 1.12 -5.30
C GLY A 234 24.67 2.11 -4.93
N ASP A 235 24.47 3.42 -5.10
CA ASP A 235 25.47 4.45 -4.81
C ASP A 235 25.39 5.03 -3.38
N GLY A 236 24.40 4.59 -2.60
CA GLY A 236 24.17 5.02 -1.22
C GLY A 236 23.32 6.29 -1.10
N LEU A 237 22.71 6.78 -2.18
CA LEU A 237 21.74 7.87 -2.19
C LEU A 237 20.36 7.36 -2.63
N PRO A 238 19.26 7.97 -2.15
CA PRO A 238 17.92 7.57 -2.57
C PRO A 238 17.57 8.17 -3.94
N GLU A 239 16.99 7.33 -4.79
CA GLU A 239 16.27 7.73 -6.00
C GLU A 239 14.76 7.70 -5.80
N LEU A 240 14.05 8.46 -6.64
CA LEU A 240 12.60 8.40 -6.77
C LEU A 240 12.21 7.69 -8.06
N VAL A 241 11.41 6.63 -7.97
CA VAL A 241 10.82 5.94 -9.11
C VAL A 241 9.33 6.26 -9.16
N VAL A 242 8.89 6.82 -10.29
CA VAL A 242 7.53 7.31 -10.50
C VAL A 242 6.84 6.46 -11.56
N GLY A 243 5.66 5.94 -11.22
CA GLY A 243 4.74 5.29 -12.16
C GLY A 243 3.57 6.22 -12.51
N GLY A 244 3.15 6.19 -13.76
CA GLY A 244 2.07 6.98 -14.32
C GLY A 244 1.97 6.72 -15.83
N SER A 245 1.99 7.76 -16.66
CA SER A 245 1.99 7.61 -18.12
C SER A 245 3.18 6.78 -18.66
N VAL A 246 4.32 6.82 -17.96
CA VAL A 246 5.52 5.99 -18.19
C VAL A 246 6.17 5.70 -16.83
N THR A 247 7.20 4.86 -16.80
CA THR A 247 8.04 4.70 -15.59
C THR A 247 9.33 5.51 -15.75
N VAL A 248 9.66 6.34 -14.76
CA VAL A 248 10.87 7.17 -14.75
C VAL A 248 11.58 7.07 -13.40
N MET A 249 12.88 7.29 -13.41
CA MET A 249 13.68 7.43 -12.19
C MET A 249 14.41 8.77 -12.18
N TYR A 250 14.32 9.45 -11.05
CA TYR A 250 14.98 10.71 -10.76
C TYR A 250 15.93 10.53 -9.58
N ASP A 251 17.06 11.22 -9.60
CA ASP A 251 17.80 11.46 -8.36
C ASP A 251 17.06 12.48 -7.49
N ARG A 252 17.48 12.59 -6.23
CA ARG A 252 16.90 13.54 -5.27
C ARG A 252 17.01 15.02 -5.70
N ASP A 253 17.91 15.35 -6.60
CA ASP A 253 18.18 16.72 -7.08
C ASP A 253 17.41 17.05 -8.37
N GLY A 254 16.61 16.11 -8.90
CA GLY A 254 15.70 16.30 -10.03
C GLY A 254 16.33 16.03 -11.39
N LEU A 255 17.46 15.33 -11.44
CA LEU A 255 18.00 14.77 -12.68
C LEU A 255 17.28 13.47 -13.01
N GLU A 256 16.62 13.42 -14.16
CA GLU A 256 16.10 12.18 -14.71
C GLU A 256 17.27 11.27 -15.10
N LEU A 257 17.39 10.13 -14.43
CA LEU A 257 18.46 9.16 -14.66
C LEU A 257 18.12 8.22 -15.82
N TRP A 258 16.85 7.81 -15.90
CA TRP A 258 16.34 7.03 -17.03
C TRP A 258 14.82 7.13 -17.15
N ARG A 259 14.32 6.70 -18.32
CA ARG A 259 12.91 6.62 -18.67
C ARG A 259 12.62 5.32 -19.41
N TYR A 260 11.54 4.67 -19.00
CA TYR A 260 11.02 3.46 -19.63
C TYR A 260 9.66 3.75 -20.29
N ASP A 261 9.71 3.95 -21.61
CA ASP A 261 8.54 4.18 -22.48
C ASP A 261 7.96 2.87 -23.04
N GLY A 262 8.35 1.72 -22.48
CA GLY A 262 7.86 0.41 -22.91
C GLY A 262 6.47 0.05 -22.37
N SER A 263 5.87 0.93 -21.57
CA SER A 263 4.51 0.81 -21.02
C SER A 263 3.56 1.84 -21.65
N ILE A 264 2.27 1.53 -21.64
CA ILE A 264 1.19 2.48 -21.96
C ILE A 264 0.78 3.26 -20.72
N GLU A 265 0.66 2.59 -19.58
CA GLU A 265 0.35 3.20 -18.28
C GLU A 265 0.89 2.29 -17.17
N SER A 266 1.92 2.78 -16.47
CA SER A 266 2.58 2.09 -15.36
C SER A 266 1.89 2.39 -14.04
N GLN A 267 0.76 1.71 -13.77
CA GLN A 267 -0.09 2.06 -12.63
C GLN A 267 0.46 1.61 -11.27
N HIS A 268 1.05 0.41 -11.20
CA HIS A 268 1.62 -0.11 -9.97
C HIS A 268 3.07 -0.49 -10.19
N LEU A 269 3.93 -0.08 -9.26
CA LEU A 269 5.33 -0.44 -9.21
C LEU A 269 5.66 -1.06 -7.85
N ALA A 270 6.76 -1.79 -7.79
CA ALA A 270 7.36 -2.30 -6.57
C ALA A 270 8.88 -2.38 -6.71
N LEU A 271 9.60 -1.78 -5.77
CA LEU A 271 11.05 -1.95 -5.67
C LEU A 271 11.39 -3.18 -4.84
N GLY A 272 12.38 -3.96 -5.30
CA GLY A 272 12.86 -5.11 -4.55
C GLY A 272 14.09 -5.76 -5.15
N ARG A 273 14.78 -6.58 -4.37
CA ARG A 273 15.90 -7.42 -4.79
C ARG A 273 15.37 -8.76 -5.34
N PHE A 274 14.62 -8.68 -6.45
CA PHE A 274 14.01 -9.85 -7.10
C PHE A 274 15.03 -10.71 -7.87
N CYS A 275 16.11 -10.09 -8.35
CA CYS A 275 17.24 -10.73 -9.04
C CYS A 275 18.52 -10.50 -8.23
N PRO A 276 18.80 -11.28 -7.17
CA PRO A 276 19.94 -11.03 -6.27
C PRO A 276 21.31 -11.14 -6.96
N GLU A 277 21.38 -11.73 -8.15
CA GLU A 277 22.58 -11.77 -8.99
C GLU A 277 22.89 -10.46 -9.73
N LEU A 278 21.91 -9.55 -9.84
CA LEU A 278 22.06 -8.26 -10.50
C LEU A 278 22.42 -7.16 -9.49
N PRO A 279 23.14 -6.11 -9.92
CA PRO A 279 23.38 -4.94 -9.09
C PRO A 279 22.07 -4.18 -8.82
N GLY A 280 22.03 -3.48 -7.69
CA GLY A 280 20.94 -2.58 -7.31
C GLY A 280 19.61 -3.28 -7.09
N LEU A 281 18.56 -2.46 -7.04
CA LEU A 281 17.17 -2.91 -6.97
C LEU A 281 16.60 -3.13 -8.36
N GLN A 282 15.56 -3.95 -8.44
CA GLN A 282 14.75 -4.10 -9.64
C GLN A 282 13.39 -3.43 -9.43
N ILE A 283 12.77 -3.03 -10.53
CA ILE A 283 11.48 -2.34 -10.55
C ILE A 283 10.48 -3.31 -11.18
N ALA A 284 9.70 -3.98 -10.36
CA ALA A 284 8.56 -4.75 -10.83
C ALA A 284 7.41 -3.78 -11.09
N GLY A 285 6.68 -3.97 -12.18
CA GLY A 285 5.61 -3.05 -12.53
C GLY A 285 4.46 -3.70 -13.26
N LEU A 286 3.38 -2.95 -13.39
CA LEU A 286 2.21 -3.30 -14.19
C LEU A 286 2.03 -2.29 -15.32
N ASP A 287 1.90 -2.78 -16.55
CA ASP A 287 1.43 -1.99 -17.69
C ASP A 287 -0.04 -2.30 -18.02
N ARG A 288 -0.90 -1.28 -18.04
CA ARG A 288 -2.29 -1.37 -18.53
C ARG A 288 -2.35 -1.25 -20.05
N MET A 289 -2.01 -2.34 -20.73
CA MET A 289 -1.93 -2.42 -22.19
C MET A 289 -3.23 -2.08 -22.94
N VAL A 290 -4.40 -2.44 -22.38
CA VAL A 290 -5.72 -2.10 -22.94
C VAL A 290 -6.59 -1.54 -21.82
N ARG A 291 -7.08 -0.33 -22.06
CA ARG A 291 -7.87 0.43 -21.10
C ARG A 291 -9.38 0.25 -21.34
N GLU A 292 -10.15 -0.26 -20.37
CA GLU A 292 -11.62 -0.33 -20.38
C GLU A 292 -12.28 1.05 -20.22
N ASP A 293 -11.60 2.00 -19.57
CA ASP A 293 -12.10 3.35 -19.27
C ASP A 293 -11.90 4.35 -20.42
N ASP A 294 -11.30 3.92 -21.53
CA ASP A 294 -11.03 4.77 -22.70
C ASP A 294 -12.27 5.04 -23.57
N GLY A 295 -13.43 4.52 -23.16
CA GLY A 295 -14.71 4.68 -23.85
C GLY A 295 -14.87 3.82 -25.11
N LYS A 296 -13.92 2.94 -25.43
CA LYS A 296 -13.97 2.07 -26.62
C LYS A 296 -14.68 0.73 -26.37
N GLY A 297 -15.08 0.45 -25.12
CA GLY A 297 -15.79 -0.77 -24.75
C GLY A 297 -14.95 -2.04 -24.93
N LEU A 298 -13.62 -1.90 -24.86
CA LEU A 298 -12.68 -3.02 -24.89
C LEU A 298 -12.64 -3.69 -23.52
N LYS A 299 -12.28 -4.97 -23.50
CA LYS A 299 -11.90 -5.65 -22.26
C LYS A 299 -10.47 -5.29 -21.89
N GLY A 300 -10.25 -5.11 -20.59
CA GLY A 300 -8.99 -4.71 -20.01
C GLY A 300 -7.94 -5.78 -20.24
N LYS A 301 -6.72 -5.32 -20.51
CA LYS A 301 -5.57 -6.21 -20.59
C LYS A 301 -4.38 -5.53 -19.95
N ASP A 302 -3.75 -6.23 -19.02
CA ASP A 302 -2.59 -5.76 -18.29
C ASP A 302 -1.42 -6.75 -18.42
N ALA A 303 -0.21 -6.32 -18.12
CA ALA A 303 0.98 -7.17 -18.16
C ALA A 303 1.99 -6.72 -17.11
N MET A 304 2.52 -7.67 -16.34
CA MET A 304 3.65 -7.36 -15.48
C MET A 304 4.92 -7.12 -16.29
N PHE A 305 5.84 -6.31 -15.78
CA PHE A 305 7.18 -6.16 -16.33
C PHE A 305 8.21 -6.09 -15.19
N LEU A 306 9.49 -6.24 -15.54
CA LEU A 306 10.60 -6.03 -14.61
C LEU A 306 11.70 -5.25 -15.30
N LEU A 307 12.18 -4.19 -14.64
CA LEU A 307 13.33 -3.40 -15.05
C LEU A 307 14.52 -3.66 -14.12
N ASP A 308 15.74 -3.53 -14.65
CA ASP A 308 16.94 -3.40 -13.84
C ASP A 308 17.12 -1.96 -13.30
N GLN A 309 18.14 -1.76 -12.46
CA GLN A 309 18.46 -0.46 -11.86
C GLN A 309 18.68 0.70 -12.85
N ASN A 310 18.93 0.40 -14.13
CA ASN A 310 19.15 1.39 -15.19
C ASN A 310 17.92 1.59 -16.07
N GLY A 311 16.75 1.10 -15.66
CA GLY A 311 15.50 1.19 -16.42
C GLY A 311 15.44 0.25 -17.63
N LYS A 312 16.35 -0.72 -17.74
CA LYS A 312 16.34 -1.66 -18.85
C LYS A 312 15.36 -2.80 -18.56
N GLU A 313 14.44 -3.04 -19.49
CA GLU A 313 13.53 -4.18 -19.43
C GLU A 313 14.30 -5.51 -19.41
N LEU A 314 14.07 -6.28 -18.35
CA LEU A 314 14.53 -7.67 -18.20
C LEU A 314 13.52 -8.63 -18.83
N TRP A 315 12.23 -8.37 -18.60
CA TRP A 315 11.13 -9.07 -19.23
C TRP A 315 9.83 -8.26 -19.13
N LYS A 316 8.90 -8.60 -20.00
CA LYS A 316 7.50 -8.18 -19.96
C LYS A 316 6.60 -9.37 -20.23
N GLU A 317 5.55 -9.50 -19.44
CA GLU A 317 4.60 -10.59 -19.52
C GLU A 317 3.86 -10.60 -20.85
N GLU A 318 3.91 -11.73 -21.55
CA GLU A 318 2.96 -12.03 -22.63
C GLU A 318 1.61 -12.46 -22.03
N ARG A 319 0.81 -11.49 -21.57
CA ARG A 319 -0.48 -11.77 -20.93
C ARG A 319 -1.43 -12.45 -21.92
N THR A 320 -1.96 -13.61 -21.53
CA THR A 320 -2.92 -14.39 -22.34
C THR A 320 -4.36 -14.33 -21.85
N THR A 321 -4.59 -13.79 -20.65
CA THR A 321 -5.92 -13.61 -20.06
C THR A 321 -6.31 -12.13 -20.05
N ASP A 322 -7.61 -11.86 -19.97
CA ASP A 322 -8.11 -10.51 -19.70
C ASP A 322 -7.77 -10.12 -18.25
N GLY A 323 -7.55 -8.83 -18.00
CA GLY A 323 -7.10 -8.30 -16.72
C GLY A 323 -7.10 -6.79 -16.75
N TRP A 324 -7.78 -6.18 -15.77
CA TRP A 324 -7.92 -4.73 -15.72
C TRP A 324 -6.80 -4.07 -14.92
N LEU A 325 -6.55 -4.59 -13.72
CA LEU A 325 -5.69 -3.97 -12.71
C LEU A 325 -5.13 -5.03 -11.77
N THR A 326 -4.17 -5.81 -12.27
CA THR A 326 -3.27 -6.59 -11.43
C THR A 326 -2.55 -5.63 -10.48
N ILE A 327 -2.41 -6.02 -9.24
CA ILE A 327 -1.63 -5.25 -8.28
C ILE A 327 -0.34 -6.01 -8.02
N VAL A 328 0.78 -5.32 -8.18
CA VAL A 328 2.12 -5.83 -7.88
C VAL A 328 2.66 -5.16 -6.63
N ASP A 329 3.27 -5.95 -5.76
CA ASP A 329 3.97 -5.47 -4.55
C ASP A 329 5.21 -6.34 -4.28
N ALA A 330 6.14 -5.84 -3.48
CA ALA A 330 7.33 -6.54 -3.05
C ALA A 330 7.11 -7.18 -1.68
N VAL A 331 7.21 -8.51 -1.61
CA VAL A 331 7.20 -9.26 -0.35
C VAL A 331 8.63 -9.67 -0.01
N SER A 332 9.09 -9.25 1.16
CA SER A 332 10.45 -9.49 1.63
C SER A 332 10.45 -10.56 2.70
N THR A 333 11.48 -11.41 2.73
CA THR A 333 11.69 -12.39 3.81
C THR A 333 10.48 -13.34 4.04
N PHE A 334 9.71 -13.67 2.99
CA PHE A 334 8.60 -14.62 3.10
C PHE A 334 9.08 -16.03 3.50
N TRP A 335 10.25 -16.41 2.97
CA TRP A 335 11.08 -17.48 3.49
C TRP A 335 12.38 -16.90 4.02
N LYS A 336 12.95 -17.52 5.05
CA LYS A 336 14.21 -17.07 5.66
C LYS A 336 15.34 -17.08 4.63
N ASN A 337 16.05 -15.97 4.52
CA ASN A 337 17.18 -15.77 3.59
C ASN A 337 16.83 -15.94 2.11
N ALA A 338 15.54 -15.84 1.75
CA ALA A 338 15.12 -15.81 0.35
C ALA A 338 15.28 -14.40 -0.23
N PRO A 339 15.41 -14.26 -1.56
CA PRO A 339 15.27 -12.96 -2.21
C PRO A 339 13.85 -12.40 -2.00
N ASP A 340 13.66 -11.15 -2.40
CA ASP A 340 12.32 -10.57 -2.48
C ASP A 340 11.52 -11.27 -3.59
N TYR A 341 10.20 -11.33 -3.43
CA TYR A 341 9.29 -11.89 -4.42
C TYR A 341 8.26 -10.85 -4.85
N ILE A 342 7.85 -10.93 -6.10
CA ILE A 342 6.76 -10.12 -6.65
C ILE A 342 5.45 -10.78 -6.27
N LEU A 343 4.68 -10.16 -5.37
CA LEU A 343 3.31 -10.55 -5.09
C LEU A 343 2.40 -9.92 -6.15
N ALA A 344 1.68 -10.76 -6.89
CA ALA A 344 0.73 -10.30 -7.89
C ALA A 344 -0.68 -10.82 -7.58
N TYR A 345 -1.65 -9.93 -7.47
CA TYR A 345 -3.05 -10.23 -7.13
C TYR A 345 -4.03 -9.39 -7.97
N ARG A 346 -5.34 -9.67 -7.89
CA ARG A 346 -6.38 -9.10 -8.78
C ARG A 346 -6.08 -9.26 -10.27
N ARG A 347 -5.52 -10.40 -10.65
CA ARG A 347 -5.00 -10.64 -12.00
C ARG A 347 -6.07 -10.77 -13.11
N GLY A 348 -7.36 -10.86 -12.77
CA GLY A 348 -8.44 -11.06 -13.74
C GLY A 348 -8.62 -12.52 -14.19
N GLU A 349 -9.77 -12.81 -14.84
CA GLU A 349 -10.13 -14.11 -15.45
C GLU A 349 -9.83 -15.34 -14.57
N GLY A 350 -10.03 -15.21 -13.25
CA GLY A 350 -9.84 -16.30 -12.30
C GLY A 350 -8.38 -16.68 -12.02
N VAL A 351 -7.40 -15.92 -12.51
CA VAL A 351 -5.98 -16.09 -12.15
C VAL A 351 -5.80 -15.75 -10.68
N LEU A 352 -5.40 -16.73 -9.86
CA LEU A 352 -5.23 -16.55 -8.42
C LEU A 352 -4.00 -15.69 -8.09
N PRO A 353 -4.01 -15.00 -6.93
CA PRO A 353 -2.82 -14.39 -6.36
C PRO A 353 -1.65 -15.36 -6.29
N ALA A 354 -0.44 -14.86 -6.50
CA ALA A 354 0.78 -15.67 -6.47
C ALA A 354 2.04 -14.83 -6.21
N LEU A 355 3.10 -15.52 -5.78
CA LEU A 355 4.46 -15.00 -5.68
C LEU A 355 5.25 -15.39 -6.93
N TYR A 356 5.99 -14.46 -7.50
CA TYR A 356 6.86 -14.66 -8.66
C TYR A 356 8.31 -14.28 -8.31
N ASP A 357 9.27 -15.00 -8.89
CA ASP A 357 10.69 -14.61 -8.82
C ASP A 357 11.02 -13.53 -9.86
N GLY A 358 12.26 -13.00 -9.82
CA GLY A 358 12.75 -12.02 -10.77
C GLY A 358 12.86 -12.51 -12.23
N LYS A 359 12.53 -13.78 -12.52
CA LYS A 359 12.49 -14.37 -13.87
C LYS A 359 11.06 -14.67 -14.32
N MET A 360 10.07 -14.15 -13.59
CA MET A 360 8.65 -14.35 -13.84
C MET A 360 8.18 -15.80 -13.65
N ASN A 361 8.99 -16.66 -13.01
CA ASN A 361 8.52 -17.99 -12.62
C ASN A 361 7.59 -17.83 -11.43
N ARG A 362 6.44 -18.52 -11.48
CA ARG A 362 5.58 -18.62 -10.30
C ARG A 362 6.28 -19.49 -9.26
N VAL A 363 6.46 -18.94 -8.07
CA VAL A 363 7.12 -19.60 -6.93
C VAL A 363 6.08 -20.23 -6.03
N ALA A 364 4.94 -19.57 -5.81
CA ALA A 364 3.85 -20.08 -5.00
C ALA A 364 2.52 -19.46 -5.44
N GLN A 365 1.42 -20.19 -5.24
CA GLN A 365 0.07 -19.73 -5.59
C GLN A 365 -0.86 -19.86 -4.38
N PHE A 366 -1.56 -18.78 -4.06
CA PHE A 366 -2.54 -18.77 -2.96
C PHE A 366 -3.86 -19.42 -3.40
N ALA A 367 -4.65 -19.92 -2.45
CA ALA A 367 -5.86 -20.68 -2.76
C ALA A 367 -7.11 -19.81 -2.99
N GLU A 368 -7.14 -18.60 -2.44
CA GLU A 368 -8.26 -17.67 -2.49
C GLU A 368 -8.05 -16.62 -3.59
N GLN A 369 -9.16 -16.17 -4.18
CA GLN A 369 -9.21 -14.90 -4.90
C GLN A 369 -9.39 -13.76 -3.90
N GLY A 370 -8.83 -12.59 -4.17
CA GLY A 370 -9.01 -11.45 -3.27
C GLY A 370 -7.99 -10.34 -3.45
N TYR A 371 -8.08 -9.37 -2.54
CA TYR A 371 -7.03 -8.42 -2.26
C TYR A 371 -5.97 -9.05 -1.36
N ALA A 372 -4.79 -8.43 -1.30
CA ALA A 372 -3.70 -8.89 -0.47
C ALA A 372 -3.15 -7.78 0.42
N VAL A 373 -2.72 -8.14 1.62
CA VAL A 373 -1.84 -7.35 2.50
C VAL A 373 -0.78 -8.26 3.09
N HIS A 374 0.35 -7.72 3.53
CA HIS A 374 1.43 -8.52 4.10
C HIS A 374 2.26 -7.74 5.12
N GLY A 375 2.95 -8.48 5.98
CA GLY A 375 3.83 -7.96 7.03
C GLY A 375 4.22 -9.07 8.01
N ASP A 376 5.15 -8.82 8.91
CA ASP A 376 5.46 -9.74 10.01
C ASP A 376 4.40 -9.62 11.11
N LEU A 377 3.39 -10.48 11.06
CA LEU A 377 2.21 -10.42 11.93
C LEU A 377 2.48 -10.95 13.35
N LEU A 378 3.63 -11.60 13.56
CA LEU A 378 3.92 -12.40 14.75
C LEU A 378 5.23 -11.98 15.44
N GLY A 379 6.00 -11.06 14.85
CA GLY A 379 7.36 -10.72 15.29
C GLY A 379 8.36 -11.86 15.04
N SER A 380 8.12 -12.64 13.99
CA SER A 380 8.85 -13.84 13.61
C SER A 380 10.12 -13.59 12.80
N GLY A 381 10.27 -12.38 12.25
CA GLY A 381 11.30 -12.03 11.28
C GLY A 381 11.02 -12.56 9.87
N THR A 382 9.82 -13.10 9.62
CA THR A 382 9.34 -13.48 8.30
C THR A 382 7.97 -12.87 8.06
N GLU A 383 7.70 -12.44 6.85
CA GLU A 383 6.39 -11.89 6.51
C GLU A 383 5.32 -12.98 6.33
N GLN A 384 4.09 -12.64 6.65
CA GLN A 384 2.90 -13.39 6.29
C GLN A 384 2.11 -12.59 5.25
N VAL A 385 1.44 -13.31 4.36
CA VAL A 385 0.54 -12.72 3.35
C VAL A 385 -0.88 -13.10 3.71
N ILE A 386 -1.78 -12.12 3.71
CA ILE A 386 -3.21 -12.33 3.89
C ILE A 386 -3.88 -12.11 2.55
N ILE A 387 -4.59 -13.13 2.05
CA ILE A 387 -5.52 -12.96 0.93
C ILE A 387 -6.92 -12.82 1.50
N TYR A 388 -7.62 -11.74 1.15
CA TYR A 388 -8.92 -11.44 1.73
C TYR A 388 -10.00 -11.05 0.72
N THR A 389 -11.23 -11.35 1.11
CA THR A 389 -12.49 -11.03 0.44
C THR A 389 -13.37 -10.22 1.39
N ASP A 390 -14.65 -10.03 1.07
CA ASP A 390 -15.62 -9.41 1.98
C ASP A 390 -15.94 -10.27 3.22
N GLU A 391 -15.64 -11.57 3.19
CA GLU A 391 -16.07 -12.52 4.23
C GLU A 391 -14.91 -13.29 4.89
N LEU A 392 -13.79 -13.42 4.19
CA LEU A 392 -12.66 -14.25 4.63
C LEU A 392 -11.34 -13.50 4.53
N ALA A 393 -10.52 -13.60 5.57
CA ALA A 393 -9.09 -13.32 5.54
C ALA A 393 -8.29 -14.62 5.75
N ALA A 394 -7.54 -15.06 4.75
CA ALA A 394 -6.73 -16.27 4.80
C ALA A 394 -5.25 -15.91 5.00
N VAL A 395 -4.67 -16.32 6.14
CA VAL A 395 -3.30 -15.99 6.53
C VAL A 395 -2.35 -17.09 6.04
N TYR A 396 -1.29 -16.72 5.34
CA TYR A 396 -0.29 -17.61 4.76
C TYR A 396 1.13 -17.28 5.20
N ALA A 397 1.95 -18.32 5.34
CA ALA A 397 3.39 -18.21 5.58
C ALA A 397 4.18 -19.19 4.70
N GLY A 398 5.47 -18.90 4.52
CA GLY A 398 6.42 -19.77 3.83
C GLY A 398 6.80 -21.03 4.61
N GLU A 399 6.65 -21.01 5.94
CA GLU A 399 6.89 -22.15 6.83
C GLU A 399 5.70 -22.35 7.79
N PRO A 400 5.48 -23.56 8.35
CA PRO A 400 4.50 -23.74 9.41
C PRO A 400 4.88 -22.90 10.64
N LEU A 401 3.97 -22.04 11.10
CA LEU A 401 4.14 -21.19 12.27
C LEU A 401 2.90 -21.23 13.16
N PRO A 402 3.03 -21.23 14.51
CA PRO A 402 1.90 -20.98 15.39
C PRO A 402 1.42 -19.53 15.24
N LEU A 403 0.11 -19.30 15.25
CA LEU A 403 -0.49 -17.95 15.25
C LEU A 403 -0.45 -17.28 16.62
N ALA A 404 0.74 -17.29 17.24
CA ALA A 404 0.99 -16.69 18.53
C ALA A 404 2.17 -15.71 18.40
N ALA A 405 2.14 -14.63 19.19
CA ALA A 405 3.24 -13.69 19.30
C ALA A 405 4.54 -14.43 19.67
N VAL A 406 5.62 -14.15 18.94
CA VAL A 406 6.96 -14.67 19.27
C VAL A 406 7.49 -14.01 20.55
N HIS A 407 7.10 -12.76 20.78
CA HIS A 407 7.46 -11.98 21.97
C HIS A 407 6.21 -11.41 22.65
N PRO A 408 5.44 -12.23 23.39
CA PRO A 408 4.19 -11.78 24.01
C PRO A 408 4.39 -10.57 24.95
N GLY A 409 3.50 -9.58 24.83
CA GLY A 409 3.51 -8.34 25.61
C GLY A 409 4.61 -7.36 25.20
N ARG A 410 5.27 -7.57 24.06
CA ARG A 410 6.16 -6.61 23.43
C ARG A 410 5.51 -6.16 22.11
N PRO A 411 5.05 -4.91 22.01
CA PRO A 411 4.41 -4.42 20.80
C PRO A 411 5.25 -4.66 19.55
N LEU A 412 4.60 -5.04 18.45
CA LEU A 412 5.24 -5.12 17.15
C LEU A 412 5.61 -3.73 16.64
N PRO A 413 6.74 -3.61 15.91
CA PRO A 413 7.01 -2.39 15.17
C PRO A 413 5.92 -2.09 14.15
N GLN A 414 5.57 -0.82 13.97
CA GLN A 414 4.71 -0.34 12.89
C GLN A 414 5.60 0.31 11.81
N PRO A 415 6.18 -0.47 10.87
CA PRO A 415 7.04 0.09 9.82
C PRO A 415 6.23 0.95 8.84
N LYS A 416 6.92 1.84 8.11
CA LYS A 416 6.30 2.79 7.16
C LYS A 416 5.39 2.15 6.13
N ARG A 417 5.74 0.96 5.62
CA ARG A 417 4.87 0.17 4.75
C ARG A 417 3.47 -0.06 5.35
N LEU A 418 3.36 -0.22 6.67
CA LEU A 418 2.08 -0.50 7.34
C LEU A 418 1.32 0.78 7.77
N TYR A 419 1.99 1.93 7.92
CA TYR A 419 1.33 3.20 8.25
C TYR A 419 1.20 4.20 7.09
N SER A 420 1.79 3.89 5.93
CA SER A 420 1.59 4.58 4.65
C SER A 420 0.93 3.62 3.64
N SER A 421 -0.07 2.87 4.09
CA SER A 421 -0.76 1.90 3.26
C SER A 421 -1.74 2.60 2.32
N THR A 422 -1.72 2.23 1.04
CA THR A 422 -2.56 2.81 0.00
C THR A 422 -3.08 1.73 -0.96
N LEU A 423 -4.21 2.00 -1.63
CA LEU A 423 -4.70 1.15 -2.71
C LEU A 423 -3.86 1.22 -3.99
N TYR A 424 -2.95 2.19 -4.08
CA TYR A 424 -2.04 2.40 -5.21
C TYR A 424 -0.60 2.18 -4.73
N PRO A 425 -0.11 0.92 -4.67
CA PRO A 425 1.13 0.59 -3.96
C PRO A 425 2.30 1.52 -4.31
N GLY A 426 2.63 2.36 -3.35
CA GLY A 426 3.87 3.11 -3.23
C GLY A 426 4.65 2.58 -2.04
N GLY A 427 5.93 2.92 -1.95
CA GLY A 427 6.78 2.31 -0.95
C GLY A 427 8.16 2.92 -0.85
N GLU A 428 8.94 2.42 0.10
CA GLU A 428 10.36 2.67 0.14
C GLU A 428 11.14 1.41 0.48
N VAL A 429 12.36 1.35 -0.03
CA VAL A 429 13.38 0.39 0.41
C VAL A 429 14.41 1.21 1.19
N ALA A 430 14.46 0.99 2.50
CA ALA A 430 15.37 1.70 3.39
C ALA A 430 16.84 1.49 2.97
N LEU A 431 17.62 2.57 3.06
CA LEU A 431 19.05 2.62 2.76
C LEU A 431 19.92 1.77 3.70
#